data_AF-A0A1C6E4A1-F1
#
_entry.id   AF-A0A1C6E4A1-F1
#
_cell.length_a   1.000
_cell.length_b   1.000
_cell.length_c   1.000
_cell.angle_alpha   90.00
_cell.angle_beta   90.00
_cell.angle_gamma   90.00
#
_symmetry.space_group_name_H-M   'P 1'
#
loop_
_entity.id
_entity.type
_entity.pdbx_description
1 polymer ?
#
loop_
_entity_poly.entity_id
_entity_poly.type
_entity_poly.pdbx_seq_one_letter_code
_entity_poly.pdbx_strand_id
1 'polypeptide(L)'
;MVTQKQIKAWIPEALAIFQRFMPPFPGMDTIPIPEIHIVSDKTVFPTRKMLVAKLRSRQTDIDEDHYTSIMEMIHGDLGDAILIWQKYIPDPQKIPLADDYFCHYLWHELGHYYAIHNECRSDDLHRFNNPGLAAERAKQEGYWMWSEFIAEAIALYVEEQHCRIDNKEFYHPELLKWEPNEWGYLVEKLLNFLEMAFCYYPSTIDEAGLAMYFATLLMDDATKRYVKAASEGKLRVYDKSTGRSRSAEPGSIEATCISDQAEAFQDTLWQMKRLLEIQLRKESFWEINAQWLEELGQHVIDLMNEKIALLASMSID
;
A
#
# COMPACT_ATOMS: atom_id res chain seq x y z
N MET A 1 4.27 14.06 -22.21
CA MET A 1 3.59 12.87 -21.68
C MET A 1 4.42 11.68 -22.09
N VAL A 2 4.62 10.72 -21.18
CA VAL A 2 5.34 9.48 -21.51
C VAL A 2 4.63 8.73 -22.65
N THR A 3 5.40 8.12 -23.54
CA THR A 3 4.86 7.33 -24.66
C THR A 3 4.64 5.87 -24.25
N GLN A 4 3.68 5.19 -24.89
CA GLN A 4 3.52 3.74 -24.69
C GLN A 4 4.81 2.96 -25.02
N LYS A 5 5.61 3.44 -25.97
CA LYS A 5 6.91 2.83 -26.30
C LYS A 5 7.88 2.89 -25.12
N GLN A 6 7.91 4.00 -24.40
CA GLN A 6 8.74 4.15 -23.19
C GLN A 6 8.25 3.24 -22.07
N ILE A 7 6.94 3.24 -21.79
CA ILE A 7 6.35 2.33 -20.79
C ILE A 7 6.71 0.86 -21.10
N LYS A 8 6.59 0.44 -22.37
CA LYS A 8 6.98 -0.92 -22.81
C LYS A 8 8.46 -1.24 -22.59
N ALA A 9 9.33 -0.23 -22.59
CA ALA A 9 10.76 -0.43 -22.36
C ALA A 9 11.08 -0.61 -20.87
N TRP A 10 10.28 -0.04 -19.96
CA TRP A 10 10.47 -0.16 -18.50
C TRP A 10 9.97 -1.49 -17.94
N ILE A 11 8.89 -2.05 -18.52
CA ILE A 11 8.25 -3.29 -18.03
C ILE A 11 9.22 -4.46 -17.84
N PRO A 12 10.09 -4.84 -18.81
CA PRO A 12 10.92 -6.03 -18.67
C PRO A 12 11.90 -5.98 -17.49
N GLU A 13 12.46 -4.81 -17.22
CA GLU A 13 13.38 -4.61 -16.10
C GLU A 13 12.65 -4.67 -14.75
N ALA A 14 11.52 -3.98 -14.64
CA ALA A 14 10.67 -4.04 -13.45
C ALA A 14 10.23 -5.47 -13.12
N LEU A 15 9.83 -6.26 -14.13
CA LEU A 15 9.48 -7.68 -13.97
C LEU A 15 10.67 -8.51 -13.50
N ALA A 16 11.84 -8.31 -14.10
CA ALA A 16 13.06 -9.04 -13.74
C ALA A 16 13.49 -8.75 -12.29
N ILE A 17 13.38 -7.49 -11.85
CA ILE A 17 13.68 -7.09 -10.47
C ILE A 17 12.70 -7.77 -9.51
N PHE A 18 11.41 -7.72 -9.79
CA PHE A 18 10.37 -8.35 -8.97
C PHE A 18 10.63 -9.86 -8.82
N GLN A 19 10.81 -10.56 -9.95
CA GLN A 19 11.05 -12.02 -9.97
C GLN A 19 12.35 -12.43 -9.27
N ARG A 20 13.35 -11.54 -9.23
CA ARG A 20 14.61 -11.82 -8.54
C ARG A 20 14.48 -11.72 -7.02
N PHE A 21 13.64 -10.82 -6.51
CA PHE A 21 13.52 -10.58 -5.07
C PHE A 21 12.34 -11.27 -4.41
N MET A 22 11.28 -11.59 -5.15
CA MET A 22 10.18 -12.38 -4.63
C MET A 22 10.46 -13.88 -4.81
N PRO A 23 10.32 -14.70 -3.75
CA PRO A 23 10.52 -16.14 -3.86
C PRO A 23 9.44 -16.78 -4.75
N PRO A 24 9.68 -17.95 -5.34
CA PRO A 24 8.66 -18.62 -6.14
C PRO A 24 7.55 -19.18 -5.26
N PHE A 25 6.30 -19.06 -5.71
CA PHE A 25 5.15 -19.64 -5.03
C PHE A 25 4.72 -20.99 -5.65
N PRO A 26 3.95 -21.82 -4.93
CA PRO A 26 3.49 -23.11 -5.45
C PRO A 26 2.71 -22.98 -6.77
N GLY A 27 3.28 -23.53 -7.84
CA GLY A 27 2.65 -23.51 -9.18
C GLY A 27 3.08 -22.35 -10.08
N MET A 28 4.02 -21.50 -9.65
CA MET A 28 4.56 -20.39 -10.45
C MET A 28 5.11 -20.83 -11.81
N ASP A 29 5.65 -22.06 -11.93
CA ASP A 29 6.11 -22.61 -13.23
C ASP A 29 4.98 -22.82 -14.26
N THR A 30 3.73 -22.85 -13.78
CA THR A 30 2.53 -23.09 -14.59
C THR A 30 1.58 -21.91 -14.65
N ILE A 31 1.67 -21.00 -13.68
CA ILE A 31 0.86 -19.77 -13.62
C ILE A 31 1.68 -18.67 -14.31
N PRO A 32 1.23 -18.16 -15.47
CA PRO A 32 1.95 -17.11 -16.17
C PRO A 32 1.90 -15.79 -15.40
N ILE A 33 2.94 -14.99 -15.56
CA ILE A 33 2.90 -13.57 -15.17
C ILE A 33 1.71 -12.89 -15.86
N PRO A 34 1.00 -11.95 -15.19
CA PRO A 34 -0.17 -11.28 -15.76
C PRO A 34 0.10 -10.65 -17.13
N GLU A 35 -0.88 -10.71 -18.03
CA GLU A 35 -0.80 -10.01 -19.31
C GLU A 35 -0.83 -8.49 -19.09
N ILE A 36 0.15 -7.74 -19.61
CA ILE A 36 0.22 -6.28 -19.38
C ILE A 36 -0.35 -5.50 -20.58
N HIS A 37 -1.37 -4.67 -20.32
CA HIS A 37 -2.09 -3.88 -21.31
C HIS A 37 -1.93 -2.39 -21.06
N ILE A 38 -1.27 -1.66 -21.97
CA ILE A 38 -1.12 -0.20 -21.88
C ILE A 38 -2.24 0.48 -22.66
N VAL A 39 -3.01 1.33 -21.98
CA VAL A 39 -4.20 1.98 -22.52
C VAL A 39 -4.13 3.50 -22.45
N SER A 40 -4.79 4.14 -23.42
CA SER A 40 -5.14 5.56 -23.41
C SER A 40 -6.55 5.80 -22.85
N ASP A 41 -6.92 7.06 -22.62
CA ASP A 41 -8.27 7.49 -22.22
C ASP A 41 -9.38 6.91 -23.09
N LYS A 42 -9.14 6.78 -24.40
CA LYS A 42 -10.14 6.27 -25.35
C LYS A 42 -10.34 4.76 -25.26
N THR A 43 -9.39 4.05 -24.65
CA THR A 43 -9.29 2.59 -24.73
C THR A 43 -9.35 1.91 -23.37
N VAL A 44 -9.27 2.65 -22.26
CA VAL A 44 -9.22 2.10 -20.90
C VAL A 44 -10.43 1.21 -20.61
N PHE A 45 -11.65 1.75 -20.68
CA PHE A 45 -12.86 0.98 -20.39
C PHE A 45 -13.21 -0.09 -21.43
N PRO A 46 -13.07 0.13 -22.75
CA PRO A 46 -13.24 -0.95 -23.73
C PRO A 46 -12.29 -2.13 -23.50
N THR A 47 -11.02 -1.85 -23.17
CA THR A 47 -10.02 -2.90 -22.90
C THR A 47 -10.32 -3.59 -21.56
N ARG A 48 -10.63 -2.82 -20.51
CA ARG A 48 -11.01 -3.38 -19.20
C ARG A 48 -12.20 -4.34 -19.31
N LYS A 49 -13.28 -3.93 -19.98
CA LYS A 49 -14.47 -4.79 -20.21
C LYS A 49 -14.13 -6.07 -20.96
N MET A 50 -13.28 -5.96 -21.99
CA MET A 50 -12.78 -7.12 -22.72
C MET A 50 -11.97 -8.06 -21.81
N LEU A 51 -11.07 -7.52 -20.95
CA LEU A 51 -10.26 -8.31 -20.02
C LEU A 51 -11.12 -8.99 -18.95
N VAL A 52 -12.02 -8.27 -18.30
CA VAL A 52 -12.96 -8.83 -17.30
C VAL A 52 -13.73 -10.01 -17.89
N ALA A 53 -14.25 -9.87 -19.12
CA ALA A 53 -14.95 -10.94 -19.81
C ALA A 53 -14.02 -12.11 -20.22
N LYS A 54 -12.84 -11.81 -20.79
CA LYS A 54 -11.84 -12.81 -21.22
C LYS A 54 -11.37 -13.67 -20.06
N LEU A 55 -11.10 -13.05 -18.91
CA LEU A 55 -10.53 -13.68 -17.73
C LEU A 55 -11.59 -14.32 -16.82
N ARG A 56 -12.89 -14.07 -17.08
CA ARG A 56 -14.00 -14.40 -16.17
C ARG A 56 -13.81 -13.81 -14.78
N SER A 57 -13.35 -12.56 -14.75
CA SER A 57 -13.19 -11.81 -13.50
C SER A 57 -14.54 -11.45 -12.92
N ARG A 58 -14.61 -11.44 -11.58
CA ARG A 58 -15.77 -10.94 -10.82
C ARG A 58 -15.74 -9.43 -10.60
N GLN A 59 -14.68 -8.73 -11.01
CA GLN A 59 -14.51 -7.28 -10.90
C GLN A 59 -15.33 -6.51 -11.96
N THR A 60 -16.64 -6.79 -12.04
CA THR A 60 -17.55 -6.24 -13.05
C THR A 60 -18.03 -4.83 -12.75
N ASP A 61 -18.09 -4.46 -11.47
CA ASP A 61 -18.75 -3.26 -10.97
C ASP A 61 -17.72 -2.14 -10.79
N ILE A 62 -17.33 -1.50 -11.89
CA ILE A 62 -16.45 -0.31 -11.87
C ILE A 62 -17.28 0.94 -12.14
N ASP A 63 -17.06 1.98 -11.34
CA ASP A 63 -17.55 3.33 -11.63
C ASP A 63 -16.60 4.02 -12.61
N GLU A 64 -16.98 4.08 -13.89
CA GLU A 64 -16.16 4.71 -14.94
C GLU A 64 -15.97 6.22 -14.71
N ASP A 65 -16.92 6.88 -14.05
CA ASP A 65 -16.88 8.33 -13.81
C ASP A 65 -15.91 8.70 -12.67
N HIS A 66 -15.65 7.75 -11.75
CA HIS A 66 -14.73 7.91 -10.62
C HIS A 66 -13.51 6.97 -10.69
N TYR A 67 -13.20 6.42 -11.86
CA TYR A 67 -12.04 5.55 -12.04
C TYR A 67 -10.74 6.33 -11.91
N THR A 68 -9.95 6.03 -10.86
CA THR A 68 -8.71 6.74 -10.51
C THR A 68 -7.45 5.89 -10.61
N SER A 69 -7.57 4.59 -10.89
CA SER A 69 -6.45 3.66 -10.87
C SER A 69 -5.42 3.99 -11.97
N ILE A 70 -4.16 4.16 -11.56
CA ILE A 70 -3.02 4.36 -12.47
C ILE A 70 -2.70 3.04 -13.19
N MET A 71 -2.65 1.96 -12.41
CA MET A 71 -2.61 0.58 -12.85
C MET A 71 -3.72 -0.20 -12.14
N GLU A 72 -4.16 -1.31 -12.71
CA GLU A 72 -5.16 -2.18 -12.10
C GLU A 72 -4.82 -3.64 -12.40
N MET A 73 -4.70 -4.45 -11.35
CA MET A 73 -4.64 -5.90 -11.42
C MET A 73 -6.05 -6.50 -11.55
N ILE A 74 -6.27 -7.20 -12.66
CA ILE A 74 -7.50 -7.91 -12.98
C ILE A 74 -7.27 -9.41 -12.82
N HIS A 75 -7.86 -9.98 -11.77
CA HIS A 75 -7.81 -11.41 -11.49
C HIS A 75 -9.10 -12.11 -11.96
N GLY A 76 -8.99 -13.30 -12.55
CA GLY A 76 -10.14 -14.12 -12.92
C GLY A 76 -9.82 -15.60 -13.07
N ASP A 77 -10.87 -16.42 -13.18
CA ASP A 77 -10.77 -17.89 -13.23
C ASP A 77 -9.89 -18.43 -14.39
N LEU A 78 -9.68 -17.63 -15.45
CA LEU A 78 -8.89 -18.02 -16.64
C LEU A 78 -7.51 -17.35 -16.71
N GLY A 79 -7.11 -16.60 -15.68
CA GLY A 79 -5.81 -15.95 -15.59
C GLY A 79 -5.90 -14.48 -15.18
N ASP A 80 -4.80 -13.78 -15.39
CA ASP A 80 -4.55 -12.47 -14.82
C ASP A 80 -4.11 -11.44 -15.87
N ALA A 81 -4.44 -10.18 -15.65
CA ALA A 81 -3.94 -9.07 -16.46
C ALA A 81 -3.68 -7.82 -15.61
N ILE A 82 -2.72 -7.00 -16.03
CA ILE A 82 -2.49 -5.66 -15.47
C ILE A 82 -2.83 -4.62 -16.54
N LEU A 83 -3.74 -3.71 -16.23
CA LEU A 83 -4.13 -2.60 -17.08
C LEU A 83 -3.37 -1.34 -16.65
N ILE A 84 -2.60 -0.72 -17.54
CA ILE A 84 -1.80 0.48 -17.26
C ILE A 84 -2.39 1.68 -17.99
N TRP A 85 -2.85 2.69 -17.25
CA TRP A 85 -3.40 3.91 -17.84
C TRP A 85 -2.30 4.95 -18.09
N GLN A 86 -1.90 5.08 -19.36
CA GLN A 86 -0.80 5.95 -19.81
C GLN A 86 -0.92 7.41 -19.32
N LYS A 87 -2.15 7.93 -19.17
CA LYS A 87 -2.40 9.33 -18.79
C LYS A 87 -1.78 9.69 -17.44
N TYR A 88 -1.79 8.75 -16.48
CA TYR A 88 -1.35 8.98 -15.11
C TYR A 88 0.10 8.58 -14.84
N ILE A 89 0.76 7.97 -15.82
CA ILE A 89 2.18 7.63 -15.68
C ILE A 89 3.01 8.92 -15.69
N PRO A 90 3.86 9.15 -14.65
CA PRO A 90 4.73 10.32 -14.55
C PRO A 90 5.53 10.59 -15.85
N ASP A 91 5.59 11.86 -16.23
CA ASP A 91 6.39 12.27 -17.39
C ASP A 91 7.85 12.45 -16.97
N PRO A 92 8.81 11.66 -17.50
CA PRO A 92 10.22 11.76 -17.12
C PRO A 92 10.85 13.12 -17.43
N GLN A 93 10.22 13.94 -18.29
CA GLN A 93 10.67 15.31 -18.54
C GLN A 93 10.27 16.31 -17.44
N LYS A 94 9.30 15.94 -16.59
CA LYS A 94 8.73 16.80 -15.54
C LYS A 94 9.03 16.30 -14.14
N ILE A 95 9.07 14.99 -13.98
CA ILE A 95 9.24 14.32 -12.70
C ILE A 95 10.55 13.52 -12.79
N PRO A 96 11.60 13.94 -12.08
CA PRO A 96 12.78 13.11 -11.89
C PRO A 96 12.38 11.76 -11.30
N LEU A 97 13.03 10.68 -11.72
CA LEU A 97 12.74 9.30 -11.27
C LEU A 97 11.33 8.79 -11.63
N ALA A 98 10.74 9.31 -12.72
CA ALA A 98 9.44 8.85 -13.22
C ALA A 98 9.37 7.34 -13.49
N ASP A 99 10.49 6.74 -13.88
CA ASP A 99 10.68 5.30 -14.04
C ASP A 99 10.64 4.55 -12.71
N ASP A 100 11.23 5.08 -11.64
CA ASP A 100 11.13 4.49 -10.29
C ASP A 100 9.69 4.47 -9.80
N TYR A 101 8.96 5.58 -9.97
CA TYR A 101 7.51 5.62 -9.66
C TYR A 101 6.72 4.61 -10.49
N PHE A 102 7.03 4.47 -11.78
CA PHE A 102 6.41 3.47 -12.64
C PHE A 102 6.68 2.05 -12.14
N CYS A 103 7.93 1.74 -11.80
CA CYS A 103 8.35 0.44 -11.29
C CYS A 103 7.62 0.11 -9.99
N HIS A 104 7.55 1.06 -9.05
CA HIS A 104 6.83 0.90 -7.79
C HIS A 104 5.35 0.56 -8.02
N TYR A 105 4.64 1.33 -8.86
CA TYR A 105 3.23 1.03 -9.18
C TYR A 105 3.07 -0.34 -9.83
N LEU A 106 3.98 -0.75 -10.71
CA LEU A 106 3.92 -2.09 -11.30
C LEU A 106 4.20 -3.20 -10.28
N TRP A 107 5.12 -2.98 -9.34
CA TRP A 107 5.39 -3.93 -8.25
C TRP A 107 4.24 -4.05 -7.28
N HIS A 108 3.48 -2.98 -7.04
CA HIS A 108 2.24 -3.01 -6.27
C HIS A 108 1.22 -3.97 -6.93
N GLU A 109 0.92 -3.80 -8.22
CA GLU A 109 -0.01 -4.69 -8.93
C GLU A 109 0.48 -6.15 -8.98
N LEU A 110 1.79 -6.36 -9.15
CA LEU A 110 2.40 -7.68 -9.07
C LEU A 110 2.33 -8.25 -7.65
N GLY A 111 2.29 -7.40 -6.62
CA GLY A 111 2.05 -7.76 -5.23
C GLY A 111 0.66 -8.36 -5.03
N HIS A 112 -0.39 -7.78 -5.63
CA HIS A 112 -1.73 -8.41 -5.64
C HIS A 112 -1.71 -9.78 -6.32
N TYR A 113 -1.13 -9.88 -7.52
CA TYR A 113 -0.96 -11.16 -8.22
C TYR A 113 -0.26 -12.18 -7.33
N TYR A 114 0.86 -11.79 -6.71
CA TYR A 114 1.65 -12.66 -5.88
C TYR A 114 0.87 -13.11 -4.64
N ALA A 115 0.18 -12.20 -3.95
CA ALA A 115 -0.59 -12.51 -2.76
C ALA A 115 -1.71 -13.50 -3.07
N ILE A 116 -2.54 -13.24 -4.10
CA ILE A 116 -3.66 -14.09 -4.49
C ILE A 116 -3.20 -15.52 -4.77
N HIS A 117 -2.09 -15.70 -5.50
CA HIS A 117 -1.59 -17.03 -5.84
C HIS A 117 -0.85 -17.76 -4.70
N ASN A 118 -0.52 -17.06 -3.61
CA ASN A 118 0.01 -17.66 -2.38
C ASN A 118 -1.09 -17.97 -1.36
N GLU A 119 -2.34 -17.57 -1.58
CA GLU A 119 -3.42 -17.90 -0.68
C GLU A 119 -3.62 -19.42 -0.60
N CYS A 120 -3.90 -19.92 0.61
CA CYS A 120 -4.15 -21.34 0.79
C CYS A 120 -5.41 -21.74 0.01
N ARG A 121 -5.25 -22.65 -0.97
CA ARG A 121 -6.35 -23.10 -1.84
C ARG A 121 -7.54 -23.69 -1.09
N SER A 122 -7.38 -24.14 0.16
CA SER A 122 -8.48 -24.63 0.98
C SER A 122 -9.39 -23.53 1.53
N ASP A 123 -8.87 -22.31 1.68
CA ASP A 123 -9.55 -21.23 2.39
C ASP A 123 -10.23 -20.24 1.42
N ASP A 124 -9.81 -20.22 0.14
CA ASP A 124 -10.35 -19.37 -0.93
C ASP A 124 -10.55 -17.92 -0.45
N LEU A 125 -9.50 -17.31 0.11
CA LEU A 125 -9.60 -16.00 0.78
C LEU A 125 -10.03 -14.90 -0.20
N HIS A 126 -9.57 -14.95 -1.45
CA HIS A 126 -9.95 -14.02 -2.50
C HIS A 126 -11.47 -13.90 -2.72
N ARG A 127 -12.26 -14.90 -2.32
CA ARG A 127 -13.72 -14.79 -2.38
C ARG A 127 -14.27 -13.62 -1.55
N PHE A 128 -13.56 -13.20 -0.50
CA PHE A 128 -13.96 -12.10 0.39
C PHE A 128 -13.90 -10.73 -0.31
N ASN A 129 -13.19 -10.64 -1.43
CA ASN A 129 -13.21 -9.46 -2.29
C ASN A 129 -14.58 -9.23 -2.94
N ASN A 130 -15.43 -10.26 -3.04
CA ASN A 130 -16.76 -10.14 -3.65
C ASN A 130 -17.74 -9.43 -2.70
N PRO A 131 -18.47 -8.40 -3.15
CA PRO A 131 -19.43 -7.68 -2.31
C PRO A 131 -20.58 -8.58 -1.85
N GLY A 132 -21.24 -8.21 -0.75
CA GLY A 132 -22.49 -8.82 -0.30
C GLY A 132 -22.37 -9.98 0.70
N LEU A 133 -21.18 -10.20 1.27
CA LEU A 133 -20.94 -11.23 2.29
C LEU A 133 -21.24 -10.73 3.71
N ALA A 134 -22.48 -10.30 3.97
CA ALA A 134 -22.85 -9.67 5.24
C ALA A 134 -22.57 -10.54 6.49
N ALA A 135 -22.74 -11.86 6.39
CA ALA A 135 -22.45 -12.79 7.50
C ALA A 135 -20.95 -12.95 7.79
N GLU A 136 -20.09 -12.50 6.86
CA GLU A 136 -18.63 -12.59 6.94
C GLU A 136 -18.00 -11.19 6.80
N ARG A 137 -18.74 -10.15 7.24
CA ARG A 137 -18.32 -8.75 7.05
C ARG A 137 -16.91 -8.49 7.57
N ALA A 138 -16.56 -8.97 8.76
CA ALA A 138 -15.21 -8.82 9.30
C ALA A 138 -14.14 -9.40 8.36
N LYS A 139 -14.35 -10.58 7.77
CA LYS A 139 -13.39 -11.15 6.81
C LYS A 139 -13.31 -10.34 5.52
N GLN A 140 -14.43 -9.77 5.08
CA GLN A 140 -14.48 -8.88 3.91
C GLN A 140 -13.69 -7.58 4.15
N GLU A 141 -13.94 -6.86 5.24
CA GLU A 141 -13.18 -5.64 5.57
C GLU A 141 -11.70 -5.95 5.75
N GLY A 142 -11.41 -7.07 6.42
CA GLY A 142 -10.05 -7.57 6.59
C GLY A 142 -9.37 -7.85 5.24
N TYR A 143 -10.09 -8.43 4.27
CA TYR A 143 -9.56 -8.71 2.94
C TYR A 143 -9.30 -7.45 2.14
N TRP A 144 -10.22 -6.48 2.13
CA TRP A 144 -10.04 -5.22 1.41
C TRP A 144 -8.85 -4.42 1.96
N MET A 145 -8.67 -4.38 3.27
CA MET A 145 -7.48 -3.75 3.86
C MET A 145 -6.21 -4.56 3.57
N TRP A 146 -6.26 -5.89 3.77
CA TRP A 146 -5.12 -6.76 3.57
C TRP A 146 -4.60 -6.75 2.14
N SER A 147 -5.49 -6.80 1.14
CA SER A 147 -5.10 -6.91 -0.27
C SER A 147 -4.25 -5.73 -0.73
N GLU A 148 -4.63 -4.52 -0.32
CA GLU A 148 -3.88 -3.29 -0.58
C GLU A 148 -2.60 -3.23 0.27
N PHE A 149 -2.69 -3.61 1.55
CA PHE A 149 -1.55 -3.56 2.47
C PHE A 149 -0.43 -4.48 1.99
N ILE A 150 -0.76 -5.72 1.60
CA ILE A 150 0.25 -6.69 1.20
C ILE A 150 0.85 -6.35 -0.17
N ALA A 151 0.08 -5.81 -1.09
CA ALA A 151 0.57 -5.35 -2.38
C ALA A 151 1.61 -4.24 -2.21
N GLU A 152 1.28 -3.23 -1.40
CA GLU A 152 2.19 -2.12 -1.09
C GLU A 152 3.40 -2.59 -0.27
N ALA A 153 3.21 -3.46 0.72
CA ALA A 153 4.31 -4.03 1.50
C ALA A 153 5.30 -4.81 0.64
N ILE A 154 4.81 -5.57 -0.35
CA ILE A 154 5.64 -6.27 -1.33
C ILE A 154 6.38 -5.27 -2.24
N ALA A 155 5.70 -4.25 -2.74
CA ALA A 155 6.33 -3.21 -3.58
C ALA A 155 7.49 -2.52 -2.84
N LEU A 156 7.25 -2.08 -1.60
CA LEU A 156 8.26 -1.47 -0.73
C LEU A 156 9.40 -2.43 -0.38
N TYR A 157 9.10 -3.72 -0.19
CA TYR A 157 10.14 -4.73 0.02
C TYR A 157 11.05 -4.87 -1.21
N VAL A 158 10.46 -5.00 -2.41
CA VAL A 158 11.20 -5.12 -3.68
C VAL A 158 12.05 -3.88 -3.92
N GLU A 159 11.48 -2.69 -3.68
CA GLU A 159 12.19 -1.41 -3.78
C GLU A 159 13.38 -1.34 -2.80
N GLU A 160 13.19 -1.68 -1.52
CA GLU A 160 14.27 -1.71 -0.53
C GLU A 160 15.40 -2.66 -0.99
N GLN A 161 15.06 -3.86 -1.49
CA GLN A 161 16.05 -4.81 -2.01
C GLN A 161 16.82 -4.25 -3.21
N HIS A 162 16.10 -3.66 -4.17
CA HIS A 162 16.69 -3.07 -5.37
C HIS A 162 17.66 -1.93 -5.01
N CYS A 163 17.22 -0.99 -4.17
CA CYS A 163 18.05 0.12 -3.70
C CYS A 163 19.30 -0.36 -2.97
N ARG A 164 19.15 -1.34 -2.07
CA ARG A 164 20.26 -1.84 -1.25
C ARG A 164 21.29 -2.65 -2.04
N ILE A 165 20.85 -3.39 -3.06
CA ILE A 165 21.71 -4.35 -3.79
C ILE A 165 22.26 -3.72 -5.07
N ASP A 166 21.41 -3.16 -5.92
CA ASP A 166 21.83 -2.66 -7.23
C ASP A 166 22.29 -1.20 -7.18
N ASN A 167 21.67 -0.38 -6.32
CA ASN A 167 22.02 1.04 -6.15
C ASN A 167 22.89 1.31 -4.91
N LYS A 168 23.64 0.29 -4.46
CA LYS A 168 24.45 0.32 -3.23
C LYS A 168 25.43 1.50 -3.17
N GLU A 169 25.97 1.93 -4.31
CA GLU A 169 26.92 3.06 -4.39
C GLU A 169 26.30 4.41 -4.05
N PHE A 170 24.97 4.54 -4.15
CA PHE A 170 24.23 5.75 -3.84
C PHE A 170 23.38 5.60 -2.56
N TYR A 171 23.23 4.37 -2.08
CA TYR A 171 22.42 4.03 -0.93
C TYR A 171 23.22 4.16 0.38
N HIS A 172 23.18 5.36 0.96
CA HIS A 172 23.91 5.73 2.19
C HIS A 172 23.00 6.30 3.30
N PRO A 173 22.02 5.52 3.78
CA PRO A 173 21.07 6.00 4.79
C PRO A 173 21.72 6.34 6.14
N GLU A 174 22.93 5.85 6.42
CA GLU A 174 23.73 6.21 7.59
C GLU A 174 24.20 7.68 7.58
N LEU A 175 24.15 8.35 6.43
CA LEU A 175 24.54 9.76 6.28
C LEU A 175 23.38 10.74 6.51
N LEU A 176 22.15 10.24 6.72
CA LEU A 176 20.97 11.07 7.00
C LEU A 176 21.14 11.88 8.30
N LYS A 177 20.85 13.18 8.23
CA LYS A 177 21.01 14.11 9.35
C LYS A 177 19.74 14.28 10.19
N TRP A 178 18.61 13.80 9.69
CA TRP A 178 17.30 13.89 10.32
C TRP A 178 16.94 15.32 10.70
N GLU A 179 17.16 16.25 9.77
CA GLU A 179 16.68 17.62 9.93
C GLU A 179 15.15 17.67 9.84
N PRO A 180 14.50 18.67 10.47
CA PRO A 180 13.04 18.82 10.42
C PRO A 180 12.44 18.76 9.02
N ASN A 181 13.11 19.32 8.02
CA ASN A 181 12.60 19.30 6.64
C ASN A 181 12.69 17.89 6.00
N GLU A 182 13.59 17.03 6.48
CA GLU A 182 13.76 15.68 5.97
C GLU A 182 12.68 14.75 6.54
N TRP A 183 12.50 14.73 7.86
CA TRP A 183 11.47 13.88 8.49
C TRP A 183 10.07 14.48 8.45
N GLY A 184 9.93 15.80 8.29
CA GLY A 184 8.63 16.46 8.14
C GLY A 184 7.85 15.96 6.93
N TYR A 185 8.53 15.68 5.81
CA TYR A 185 7.89 15.09 4.63
C TYR A 185 7.32 13.68 4.91
N LEU A 186 8.00 12.88 5.74
CA LEU A 186 7.52 11.54 6.12
C LEU A 186 6.28 11.64 7.00
N VAL A 187 6.26 12.60 7.94
CA VAL A 187 5.08 12.90 8.76
C VAL A 187 3.90 13.34 7.89
N GLU A 188 4.13 14.27 6.96
CA GLU A 188 3.09 14.71 6.00
C GLU A 188 2.57 13.54 5.16
N LYS A 189 3.43 12.65 4.66
CA LYS A 189 3.03 11.44 3.92
C LYS A 189 2.13 10.53 4.77
N LEU A 190 2.52 10.24 6.02
CA LEU A 190 1.73 9.39 6.92
C LEU A 190 0.37 10.02 7.28
N LEU A 191 0.35 11.32 7.60
CA LEU A 191 -0.88 12.04 7.91
C LEU A 191 -1.83 12.09 6.71
N ASN A 192 -1.31 12.27 5.48
CA ASN A 192 -2.14 12.26 4.27
C ASN A 192 -2.85 10.91 4.08
N PHE A 193 -2.19 9.78 4.34
CA PHE A 193 -2.84 8.47 4.25
C PHE A 193 -3.89 8.25 5.34
N LEU A 194 -3.63 8.71 6.57
CA LEU A 194 -4.64 8.70 7.63
C LEU A 194 -5.83 9.61 7.29
N GLU A 195 -5.59 10.78 6.72
CA GLU A 195 -6.65 11.67 6.24
C GLU A 195 -7.48 11.00 5.14
N MET A 196 -6.85 10.32 4.19
CA MET A 196 -7.57 9.52 3.19
C MET A 196 -8.44 8.44 3.85
N ALA A 197 -7.87 7.66 4.79
CA ALA A 197 -8.58 6.62 5.52
C ALA A 197 -9.82 7.13 6.27
N PHE A 198 -9.71 8.29 6.93
CA PHE A 198 -10.74 8.80 7.83
C PHE A 198 -11.66 9.87 7.23
N CYS A 199 -11.28 10.60 6.18
CA CYS A 199 -12.08 11.73 5.68
C CYS A 199 -12.82 11.45 4.37
N TYR A 200 -12.45 10.40 3.62
CA TYR A 200 -13.00 10.18 2.28
C TYR A 200 -14.51 9.86 2.30
N TYR A 201 -14.93 8.96 3.20
CA TYR A 201 -16.33 8.57 3.36
C TYR A 201 -16.87 8.96 4.73
N PRO A 202 -18.08 9.53 4.88
CA PRO A 202 -18.57 9.96 6.18
C PRO A 202 -18.78 8.83 7.19
N SER A 203 -19.18 7.63 6.76
CA SER A 203 -19.63 6.54 7.65
C SER A 203 -18.80 5.25 7.58
N THR A 204 -17.79 5.21 6.73
CA THR A 204 -16.88 4.06 6.56
C THR A 204 -15.43 4.51 6.68
N ILE A 205 -14.52 3.55 6.81
CA ILE A 205 -13.09 3.76 6.64
C ILE A 205 -12.77 3.48 5.18
N ASP A 206 -11.81 4.21 4.60
CA ASP A 206 -11.19 3.83 3.34
C ASP A 206 -10.05 2.85 3.65
N GLU A 207 -10.29 1.56 3.37
CA GLU A 207 -9.37 0.47 3.67
C GLU A 207 -8.05 0.59 2.89
N ALA A 208 -8.09 1.13 1.66
CA ALA A 208 -6.91 1.36 0.84
C ALA A 208 -6.04 2.47 1.46
N GLY A 209 -6.63 3.59 1.88
CA GLY A 209 -5.92 4.64 2.61
C GLY A 209 -5.25 4.11 3.89
N LEU A 210 -5.97 3.28 4.66
CA LEU A 210 -5.44 2.67 5.88
C LEU A 210 -4.32 1.66 5.60
N ALA A 211 -4.46 0.88 4.54
CA ALA A 211 -3.44 -0.05 4.05
C ALA A 211 -2.15 0.67 3.65
N MET A 212 -2.25 1.73 2.85
CA MET A 212 -1.09 2.54 2.41
C MET A 212 -0.38 3.18 3.60
N TYR A 213 -1.12 3.65 4.60
CA TYR A 213 -0.57 4.16 5.85
C TYR A 213 0.28 3.08 6.56
N PHE A 214 -0.29 1.91 6.83
CA PHE A 214 0.43 0.87 7.57
C PHE A 214 1.59 0.26 6.77
N ALA A 215 1.44 0.07 5.46
CA ALA A 215 2.52 -0.42 4.61
C ALA A 215 3.68 0.59 4.59
N THR A 216 3.39 1.89 4.42
CA THR A 216 4.41 2.94 4.51
C THR A 216 5.05 2.98 5.90
N LEU A 217 4.27 2.92 6.98
CA LEU A 217 4.82 2.98 8.34
C LEU A 217 5.79 1.81 8.63
N LEU A 218 5.45 0.62 8.16
CA LEU A 218 6.12 -0.63 8.56
C LEU A 218 7.15 -1.15 7.56
N MET A 219 7.04 -0.77 6.28
CA MET A 219 7.85 -1.33 5.18
C MET A 219 8.68 -0.30 4.42
N ASP A 220 8.27 0.97 4.34
CA ASP A 220 9.05 2.02 3.66
C ASP A 220 10.39 2.24 4.40
N ASP A 221 11.50 2.10 3.69
CA ASP A 221 12.83 2.14 4.29
C ASP A 221 13.14 3.48 4.97
N ALA A 222 12.71 4.60 4.37
CA ALA A 222 12.92 5.93 4.95
C ALA A 222 12.08 6.11 6.22
N THR A 223 10.81 5.71 6.19
CA THR A 223 9.91 5.77 7.34
C THR A 223 10.36 4.88 8.49
N LYS A 224 10.78 3.63 8.22
CA LYS A 224 11.32 2.72 9.26
C LYS A 224 12.54 3.33 9.95
N ARG A 225 13.43 3.96 9.18
CA ARG A 225 14.61 4.63 9.72
C ARG A 225 14.25 5.87 10.52
N TYR A 226 13.25 6.62 10.09
CA TYR A 226 12.70 7.77 10.83
C TYR A 226 12.16 7.33 12.20
N VAL A 227 11.30 6.31 12.23
CA VAL A 227 10.73 5.77 13.48
C VAL A 227 11.84 5.30 14.42
N LYS A 228 12.85 4.59 13.89
CA LYS A 228 14.03 4.18 14.66
C LYS A 228 14.81 5.39 15.19
N ALA A 229 15.09 6.38 14.34
CA ALA A 229 15.81 7.60 14.72
C ALA A 229 15.07 8.40 15.80
N ALA A 230 13.73 8.43 15.78
CA ALA A 230 12.90 9.02 16.83
C ALA A 230 13.09 8.32 18.17
N SER A 231 13.02 6.99 18.18
CA SER A 231 13.21 6.19 19.39
C SER A 231 14.61 6.33 20.00
N GLU A 232 15.62 6.55 19.16
CA GLU A 232 17.04 6.68 19.57
C GLU A 232 17.45 8.13 19.89
N GLY A 233 16.55 9.13 19.76
CA GLY A 233 16.86 10.55 19.98
C GLY A 233 17.81 11.14 18.92
N LYS A 234 17.82 10.56 17.72
CA LYS A 234 18.67 10.99 16.60
C LYS A 234 18.03 12.07 15.73
N LEU A 235 16.72 12.29 15.84
CA LEU A 235 16.04 13.36 15.12
C LEU A 235 16.50 14.73 15.60
N ARG A 236 16.54 15.70 14.70
CA ARG A 236 16.77 17.10 15.04
C ARG A 236 15.46 17.87 15.01
N VAL A 237 15.31 18.80 15.94
CA VAL A 237 14.15 19.70 16.08
C VAL A 237 14.60 21.16 16.06
N TYR A 238 13.75 22.05 15.53
CA TYR A 238 14.03 23.49 15.55
C TYR A 238 13.96 24.05 16.97
N ASP A 239 15.05 24.66 17.42
CA ASP A 239 15.08 25.46 18.62
C ASP A 239 14.73 26.92 18.28
N LYS A 240 13.51 27.31 18.63
CA LYS A 240 12.99 28.67 18.40
C LYS A 240 13.80 29.75 19.12
N SER A 241 14.51 29.41 20.20
CA SER A 241 15.30 30.37 20.97
C SER A 241 16.65 30.68 20.34
N THR A 242 17.25 29.71 19.64
CA THR A 242 18.58 29.85 19.03
C THR A 242 18.54 29.92 17.50
N GLY A 243 17.40 29.61 16.87
CA GLY A 243 17.26 29.54 15.41
C GLY A 243 18.04 28.39 14.77
N ARG A 244 18.52 27.43 15.57
CA ARG A 244 19.30 26.26 15.12
C ARG A 244 18.54 24.98 15.42
N SER A 245 18.91 23.87 14.78
CA SER A 245 18.37 22.56 15.13
C SER A 245 19.19 21.89 16.24
N ARG A 246 18.51 21.22 17.18
CA ARG A 246 19.11 20.43 18.28
C ARG A 246 18.58 19.01 18.24
N SER A 247 19.28 18.06 18.84
CA SER A 247 18.77 16.69 18.99
C SER A 247 17.50 16.67 19.85
N ALA A 248 16.54 15.85 19.45
CA ALA A 248 15.38 15.49 20.26
C ALA A 248 15.79 14.56 21.41
N GLU A 249 15.03 14.56 22.49
CA GLU A 249 15.22 13.56 23.54
C GLU A 249 14.73 12.19 23.02
N PRO A 250 15.39 11.08 23.36
CA PRO A 250 14.94 9.75 22.96
C PRO A 250 13.48 9.50 23.32
N GLY A 251 12.67 9.11 22.34
CA GLY A 251 11.23 8.85 22.52
C GLY A 251 10.35 10.08 22.76
N SER A 252 10.88 11.31 22.66
CA SER A 252 10.06 12.53 22.81
C SER A 252 9.21 12.85 21.58
N ILE A 253 9.42 12.13 20.47
CA ILE A 253 8.65 12.25 19.24
C ILE A 253 7.97 10.90 18.99
N GLU A 254 6.64 10.92 18.95
CA GLU A 254 5.83 9.79 18.50
C GLU A 254 5.82 9.82 16.97
N ALA A 255 6.54 8.88 16.36
CA ALA A 255 6.86 8.89 14.93
C ALA A 255 5.88 8.10 14.05
N THR A 256 4.79 7.58 14.62
CA THR A 256 3.77 6.85 13.87
C THR A 256 2.59 7.72 13.48
N CYS A 257 2.45 8.94 14.02
CA CYS A 257 1.29 9.82 13.83
C CYS A 257 -0.04 9.24 14.37
N ILE A 258 0.02 8.18 15.19
CA ILE A 258 -1.20 7.58 15.78
C ILE A 258 -1.71 8.51 16.88
N SER A 259 -0.80 9.08 17.66
CA SER A 259 -1.17 10.00 18.75
C SER A 259 -1.72 11.35 18.25
N ASP A 260 -1.54 11.66 16.96
CA ASP A 260 -2.11 12.83 16.31
C ASP A 260 -3.58 12.61 15.89
N GLN A 261 -4.07 11.36 15.92
CA GLN A 261 -5.46 11.03 15.61
C GLN A 261 -6.39 11.24 16.82
N ALA A 262 -7.69 11.28 16.56
CA ALA A 262 -8.69 11.35 17.64
C ALA A 262 -8.49 10.20 18.64
N GLU A 263 -8.57 10.50 19.94
CA GLU A 263 -8.30 9.55 21.04
C GLU A 263 -9.07 8.23 20.88
N ALA A 264 -10.30 8.31 20.37
CA ALA A 264 -11.15 7.15 20.09
C ALA A 264 -10.48 6.12 19.16
N PHE A 265 -9.67 6.54 18.19
CA PHE A 265 -9.06 5.66 17.19
C PHE A 265 -7.74 5.04 17.64
N GLN A 266 -7.07 5.64 18.64
CA GLN A 266 -5.66 5.37 18.91
C GLN A 266 -5.41 3.93 19.35
N ASP A 267 -6.23 3.39 20.25
CA ASP A 267 -6.07 2.02 20.76
C ASP A 267 -6.20 0.98 19.64
N THR A 268 -7.20 1.15 18.77
CA THR A 268 -7.46 0.27 17.64
C THR A 268 -6.32 0.35 16.61
N LEU A 269 -5.84 1.55 16.27
CA LEU A 269 -4.67 1.72 15.41
C LEU A 269 -3.40 1.06 15.98
N TRP A 270 -3.16 1.18 17.29
CA TRP A 270 -2.03 0.50 17.95
C TRP A 270 -2.17 -1.03 17.93
N GLN A 271 -3.39 -1.57 18.05
CA GLN A 271 -3.65 -3.00 17.95
C GLN A 271 -3.38 -3.51 16.52
N MET A 272 -3.89 -2.82 15.51
CA MET A 272 -3.62 -3.14 14.09
C MET A 272 -2.12 -3.09 13.79
N LYS A 273 -1.41 -2.05 14.24
CA LYS A 273 0.05 -1.95 14.09
C LYS A 273 0.75 -3.19 14.63
N ARG A 274 0.41 -3.63 15.84
CA ARG A 274 1.01 -4.82 16.47
C ARG A 274 0.70 -6.09 15.69
N LEU A 275 -0.54 -6.26 15.24
CA LEU A 275 -0.97 -7.41 14.45
C LEU A 275 -0.18 -7.53 13.15
N LEU A 276 -0.04 -6.42 12.42
CA LEU A 276 0.71 -6.33 11.17
C LEU A 276 2.22 -6.52 11.39
N GLU A 277 2.81 -5.93 12.43
CA GLU A 277 4.22 -6.14 12.78
C GLU A 277 4.53 -7.60 13.09
N ILE A 278 3.61 -8.33 13.75
CA ILE A 278 3.77 -9.77 14.00
C ILE A 278 3.75 -10.55 12.67
N GLN A 279 2.85 -10.19 11.76
CA GLN A 279 2.75 -10.82 10.44
C GLN A 279 4.02 -10.57 9.60
N LEU A 280 4.51 -9.33 9.55
CA LEU A 280 5.71 -8.92 8.79
C LEU A 280 7.03 -9.54 9.30
N ARG A 281 7.06 -10.09 10.52
CA ARG A 281 8.23 -10.82 11.04
C ARG A 281 8.34 -12.25 10.52
N LYS A 282 7.31 -12.78 9.87
CA LYS A 282 7.34 -14.11 9.25
C LYS A 282 8.19 -14.07 7.97
N GLU A 283 8.83 -15.18 7.66
CA GLU A 283 9.57 -15.33 6.39
C GLU A 283 8.61 -15.20 5.19
N SER A 284 7.48 -15.91 5.23
CA SER A 284 6.37 -15.77 4.30
C SER A 284 5.31 -14.80 4.83
N PHE A 285 5.65 -13.53 5.04
CA PHE A 285 4.72 -12.55 5.62
C PHE A 285 3.46 -12.30 4.76
N TRP A 286 3.46 -12.71 3.49
CA TRP A 286 2.30 -12.67 2.60
C TRP A 286 1.28 -13.80 2.84
N GLU A 287 1.65 -14.86 3.58
CA GLU A 287 0.75 -15.98 3.86
C GLU A 287 -0.11 -15.70 5.10
N ILE A 288 -1.42 -15.62 4.90
CA ILE A 288 -2.43 -15.43 5.94
C ILE A 288 -3.49 -16.53 5.91
N ASN A 289 -4.34 -16.57 6.94
CA ASN A 289 -5.49 -17.47 7.00
C ASN A 289 -6.77 -16.69 7.35
N ALA A 290 -7.92 -17.34 7.20
CA ALA A 290 -9.22 -16.69 7.40
C ALA A 290 -9.45 -16.17 8.84
N GLN A 291 -8.83 -16.78 9.85
CA GLN A 291 -8.97 -16.33 11.24
C GLN A 291 -8.21 -15.03 11.49
N TRP A 292 -6.98 -14.94 11.00
CA TRP A 292 -6.19 -13.71 11.08
C TRP A 292 -6.85 -12.57 10.32
N LEU A 293 -7.45 -12.88 9.16
CA LEU A 293 -8.21 -11.92 8.36
C LEU A 293 -9.43 -11.37 9.10
N GLU A 294 -10.15 -12.24 9.81
CA GLU A 294 -11.30 -11.86 10.64
C GLU A 294 -10.88 -10.93 11.79
N GLU A 295 -9.74 -11.21 12.45
CA GLU A 295 -9.18 -10.34 13.49
C GLU A 295 -8.80 -8.96 12.95
N LEU A 296 -8.10 -8.91 11.80
CA LEU A 296 -7.75 -7.65 11.15
C LEU A 296 -9.00 -6.83 10.81
N GLY A 297 -10.00 -7.46 10.20
CA GLY A 297 -11.21 -6.75 9.79
C GLY A 297 -12.13 -6.37 10.94
N GLN A 298 -12.07 -7.07 12.09
CA GLN A 298 -12.74 -6.61 13.30
C GLN A 298 -12.21 -5.25 13.74
N HIS A 299 -10.89 -5.01 13.67
CA HIS A 299 -10.33 -3.69 13.97
C HIS A 299 -10.79 -2.61 12.98
N VAL A 300 -10.95 -2.94 11.69
CA VAL A 300 -11.51 -2.00 10.71
C VAL A 300 -12.96 -1.63 11.08
N ILE A 301 -13.78 -2.62 11.46
CA ILE A 301 -15.15 -2.39 11.93
C ILE A 301 -15.17 -1.54 13.21
N ASP A 302 -14.24 -1.77 14.13
CA ASP A 302 -14.13 -0.99 15.38
C ASP A 302 -13.83 0.48 15.06
N LEU A 303 -12.90 0.77 14.15
CA LEU A 303 -12.63 2.14 13.66
C LEU A 303 -13.87 2.78 13.02
N MET A 304 -14.64 2.04 12.22
CA MET A 304 -15.90 2.54 11.64
C MET A 304 -16.91 2.91 12.73
N ASN A 305 -17.07 2.06 13.75
CA ASN A 305 -17.99 2.30 14.86
C ASN A 305 -17.55 3.51 15.71
N GLU A 306 -16.27 3.62 16.02
CA GLU A 306 -15.68 4.77 16.73
C GLU A 306 -15.94 6.07 15.96
N LYS A 307 -15.78 6.05 14.63
CA LYS A 307 -16.01 7.21 13.77
C LYS A 307 -17.48 7.65 13.76
N ILE A 308 -18.40 6.69 13.64
CA ILE A 308 -19.84 6.96 13.71
C ILE A 308 -20.20 7.57 15.08
N ALA A 309 -19.65 7.03 16.17
CA ALA A 309 -19.89 7.57 17.52
C ALA A 309 -19.34 9.00 17.66
N LEU A 310 -18.15 9.28 17.13
CA LEU A 310 -17.56 10.62 17.12
C LEU A 310 -18.45 11.62 16.37
N LEU A 311 -18.90 11.29 15.16
CA LEU A 311 -19.79 12.14 14.37
C LEU A 311 -21.14 12.39 15.05
N ALA A 312 -21.70 11.37 15.69
CA ALA A 312 -22.93 11.51 16.46
C ALA A 312 -22.76 12.47 17.64
N SER A 313 -21.60 12.44 18.33
CA SER A 313 -21.30 13.35 19.44
C SER A 313 -21.15 14.81 19.00
N MET A 314 -20.60 15.04 17.80
CA MET A 314 -20.44 16.38 17.22
C MET A 314 -21.76 16.97 16.71
N SER A 315 -22.80 16.15 16.52
CA SER A 315 -24.10 16.57 16.00
C SER A 315 -25.08 17.03 17.08
N ILE A 316 -24.67 16.97 18.35
CA ILE A 316 -25.51 17.28 19.53
C ILE A 316 -25.20 18.67 20.13
N ASP A 317 -24.15 19.35 19.63
CA ASP A 317 -23.77 20.73 19.98
C ASP A 317 -24.26 21.77 18.96
#